data_AF-A0A369T292-F1
#
_entry.id   AF-A0A369T292-F1
#
_cell.length_a   1.000
_cell.length_b   1.000
_cell.length_c   1.000
_cell.angle_alpha   90.00
_cell.angle_beta   90.00
_cell.angle_gamma   90.00
#
_symmetry.space_group_name_H-M   'P 1'
#
loop_
_entity.id
_entity.type
_entity.pdbx_description
1 polymer ?
#
loop_
_entity_poly.entity_id
_entity_poly.type
_entity_poly.pdbx_seq_one_letter_code
_entity_poly.pdbx_strand_id
1 'polypeptide(L)'
;LISLMRPRSSEAAAGKNPVSHVGKIYNVYAHEIAKKIVEELPQVREAYVWLLSRIGYPINEPTFIAAEIFTESGFEDLRKQVEEILLREISRIDQFIERLIDGEVPVY
;
A
#
# COMPACT_ATOMS: atom_id res chain seq x y z
N LEU A 1 -0.21 15.10 -1.78
CA LEU A 1 0.87 15.86 -1.05
C LEU A 1 2.22 15.73 -1.76
N ILE A 2 3.18 16.67 -1.64
CA ILE A 2 4.57 16.50 -2.14
C ILE A 2 5.52 16.41 -0.94
N SER A 3 6.01 15.20 -0.62
CA SER A 3 6.95 14.97 0.49
C SER A 3 8.38 14.84 -0.01
N LEU A 4 9.23 15.83 0.28
CA LEU A 4 10.63 15.83 -0.17
C LEU A 4 11.52 14.83 0.58
N MET A 5 11.14 14.47 1.80
CA MET A 5 11.92 13.60 2.69
C MET A 5 11.30 12.22 2.90
N ARG A 6 10.33 11.82 2.06
CA ARG A 6 9.69 10.49 2.14
C ARG A 6 9.78 9.77 0.80
N PRO A 7 9.97 8.43 0.80
CA PRO A 7 9.91 7.63 -0.41
C PRO A 7 8.61 7.88 -1.16
N ARG A 8 8.73 8.03 -2.48
CA ARG A 8 7.59 8.18 -3.37
C ARG A 8 7.82 7.46 -4.68
N SER A 9 6.74 6.96 -5.25
CA SER A 9 6.75 6.51 -6.64
C SER A 9 6.90 7.71 -7.58
N SER A 10 7.68 7.52 -8.64
CA SER A 10 7.84 8.47 -9.75
C SER A 10 6.66 8.45 -10.73
N GLU A 11 5.67 7.58 -10.49
CA GLU A 11 4.59 7.32 -11.43
C GLU A 11 3.39 8.26 -11.24
N ALA A 12 3.00 8.94 -12.32
CA ALA A 12 1.81 9.77 -12.31
C ALA A 12 0.53 8.92 -12.17
N ALA A 13 -0.25 9.19 -11.11
CA ALA A 13 -1.51 8.51 -10.81
C ALA A 13 -2.73 9.13 -11.53
N ALA A 14 -2.71 10.43 -11.82
CA ALA A 14 -3.83 11.13 -12.45
C ALA A 14 -3.95 10.83 -13.95
N GLY A 15 -5.18 10.70 -14.47
CA GLY A 15 -5.48 10.53 -15.90
C GLY A 15 -5.24 9.12 -16.49
N LYS A 16 -4.69 8.18 -15.71
CA LYS A 16 -4.50 6.79 -16.14
C LYS A 16 -5.71 5.92 -15.79
N ASN A 17 -6.04 4.95 -16.65
CA ASN A 17 -7.20 4.06 -16.48
C ASN A 17 -7.14 3.35 -15.11
N PRO A 18 -8.13 3.57 -14.21
CA PRO A 18 -8.13 3.01 -12.86
C PRO A 18 -8.26 1.48 -12.83
N VAL A 19 -8.65 0.85 -13.95
CA VAL A 19 -8.79 -0.61 -14.07
C VAL A 19 -7.50 -1.27 -14.57
N SER A 20 -6.77 -0.60 -15.47
CA SER A 20 -5.67 -1.25 -16.21
C SER A 20 -4.28 -0.81 -15.77
N HIS A 21 -4.17 0.28 -15.02
CA HIS A 21 -2.87 0.84 -14.67
C HIS A 21 -2.47 0.49 -13.24
N VAL A 22 -1.85 -0.69 -13.09
CA VAL A 22 -1.42 -1.30 -11.82
C VAL A 22 -0.66 -0.31 -10.94
N GLY A 23 0.22 0.50 -11.53
CA GLY A 23 0.99 1.51 -10.80
C GLY A 23 0.16 2.56 -10.06
N LYS A 24 -1.00 2.95 -10.60
CA LYS A 24 -1.92 3.89 -9.93
C LYS A 24 -2.55 3.22 -8.71
N ILE A 25 -3.04 2.00 -8.91
CA ILE A 25 -3.70 1.20 -7.87
C ILE A 25 -2.72 0.95 -6.73
N TYR A 26 -1.51 0.47 -7.05
CA TYR A 26 -0.48 0.14 -6.05
C TYR A 26 -0.02 1.37 -5.27
N ASN A 27 0.13 2.53 -5.90
CA ASN A 27 0.52 3.75 -5.19
C ASN A 27 -0.50 4.16 -4.14
N VAL A 28 -1.78 4.19 -4.51
CA VAL A 28 -2.85 4.59 -3.58
C VAL A 28 -3.05 3.48 -2.53
N TYR A 29 -2.96 2.22 -2.94
CA TYR A 29 -3.17 1.10 -2.04
C TYR A 29 -2.04 0.93 -1.03
N ALA A 30 -0.79 1.14 -1.43
CA ALA A 30 0.34 1.16 -0.50
C ALA A 30 0.14 2.21 0.60
N HIS A 31 -0.39 3.39 0.27
CA HIS A 31 -0.74 4.40 1.27
C HIS A 31 -1.87 3.93 2.21
N GLU A 32 -2.91 3.28 1.70
CA GLU A 32 -4.01 2.75 2.51
C GLU A 32 -3.52 1.64 3.47
N ILE A 33 -2.65 0.75 2.99
CA ILE A 33 -2.04 -0.31 3.81
C ILE A 33 -1.15 0.30 4.90
N ALA A 34 -0.30 1.27 4.55
CA ALA A 34 0.56 1.96 5.53
C ALA A 34 -0.27 2.64 6.63
N LYS A 35 -1.41 3.25 6.26
CA LYS A 35 -2.36 3.83 7.21
C LYS A 35 -2.92 2.76 8.16
N LYS A 36 -3.37 1.61 7.63
CA LYS A 36 -3.88 0.51 8.45
C LYS A 36 -2.86 -0.04 9.44
N ILE A 37 -1.59 -0.15 9.04
CA ILE A 37 -0.51 -0.57 9.93
C ILE A 37 -0.41 0.37 11.15
N VAL A 38 -0.41 1.69 10.92
CA VAL A 38 -0.32 2.68 12.00
C VAL A 38 -1.59 2.73 12.85
N GLU A 39 -2.76 2.51 12.27
CA GLU A 39 -4.05 2.50 12.99
C GLU A 39 -4.26 1.25 13.85
N GLU A 40 -3.86 0.07 13.35
CA GLU A 40 -4.04 -1.21 14.05
C GLU A 40 -2.92 -1.50 15.06
N LEU A 41 -1.72 -0.95 14.85
CA LEU A 41 -0.56 -1.16 15.71
C LEU A 41 -0.09 0.18 16.29
N PRO A 42 -0.64 0.64 17.44
CA PRO A 42 -0.30 1.93 18.05
C PRO A 42 1.20 2.09 18.39
N GLN A 43 1.94 1.00 18.47
CA GLN A 43 3.39 0.97 18.66
C GLN A 43 4.17 1.45 17.43
N VAL A 44 3.55 1.46 16.24
CA VAL A 44 4.16 1.89 14.98
C VAL A 44 3.86 3.38 14.79
N ARG A 45 4.91 4.21 14.84
CA ARG A 45 4.77 5.66 14.61
C ARG A 45 4.74 6.03 13.14
N GLU A 46 5.45 5.28 12.30
CA GLU A 46 5.52 5.53 10.87
C GLU A 46 5.67 4.20 10.13
N ALA A 47 5.02 4.10 8.97
CA ALA A 47 5.10 2.94 8.10
C ALA A 47 5.22 3.39 6.64
N TYR A 48 6.08 2.70 5.90
CA TYR A 48 6.24 2.83 4.45
C TYR A 48 5.96 1.47 3.82
N VAL A 49 5.17 1.45 2.75
CA VAL A 49 4.80 0.21 2.06
C VAL A 49 5.17 0.31 0.58
N TRP A 50 5.72 -0.77 0.04
CA TRP A 50 6.01 -0.92 -1.38
C TRP A 50 5.32 -2.15 -1.93
N LEU A 51 4.70 -1.97 -3.10
CA LEU A 51 4.11 -3.03 -3.89
C LEU A 51 4.79 -3.03 -5.27
N LEU A 52 5.33 -4.17 -5.67
CA LEU A 52 5.98 -4.33 -6.97
C LEU A 52 5.18 -5.29 -7.86
N SER A 53 4.69 -4.79 -8.98
CA SER A 53 4.02 -5.60 -10.00
C SER A 53 5.02 -6.12 -11.02
N ARG A 54 4.69 -7.24 -11.67
CA ARG A 54 5.37 -7.73 -12.87
C ARG A 54 4.38 -7.75 -14.03
N ILE A 55 4.83 -7.32 -15.20
CA ILE A 55 4.00 -7.33 -16.42
C ILE A 55 3.52 -8.77 -16.68
N GLY A 56 2.21 -8.93 -16.95
CA GLY A 56 1.58 -10.22 -17.21
C GLY A 56 1.16 -11.00 -15.97
N TYR A 57 1.34 -10.45 -14.76
CA TYR A 57 0.85 -11.05 -13.51
C TYR A 57 -0.46 -10.41 -13.05
N PRO A 58 -1.33 -11.17 -12.38
CA PRO A 58 -2.52 -10.63 -11.73
C PRO A 58 -2.18 -9.53 -10.72
N ILE A 59 -3.07 -8.55 -10.56
CA ILE A 59 -2.86 -7.41 -9.66
C ILE A 59 -2.91 -7.80 -8.18
N ASN A 60 -3.57 -8.90 -7.84
CA ASN A 60 -3.58 -9.49 -6.50
C ASN A 60 -2.34 -10.37 -6.22
N GLU A 61 -1.44 -10.54 -7.20
CA GLU A 61 -0.20 -11.30 -7.08
C GLU A 61 1.04 -10.41 -7.33
N PRO A 62 1.33 -9.44 -6.45
CA PRO A 62 2.56 -8.66 -6.55
C PRO A 62 3.78 -9.57 -6.44
N THR A 63 4.82 -9.24 -7.21
CA THR A 63 6.11 -9.96 -7.15
C THR A 63 6.80 -9.73 -5.80
N PHE A 64 6.55 -8.59 -5.18
CA PHE A 64 7.08 -8.27 -3.86
C PHE A 64 6.16 -7.29 -3.13
N ILE A 65 6.04 -7.50 -1.81
CA ILE A 65 5.41 -6.57 -0.86
C ILE A 65 6.43 -6.35 0.26
N ALA A 66 6.70 -5.10 0.59
CA ALA A 66 7.50 -4.75 1.76
C ALA A 66 6.81 -3.69 2.60
N ALA A 67 7.06 -3.76 3.91
CA ALA A 67 6.81 -2.69 4.84
C ALA A 67 8.10 -2.36 5.60
N GLU A 68 8.39 -1.07 5.72
CA GLU A 68 9.37 -0.53 6.67
C GLU A 68 8.58 0.18 7.76
N ILE A 69 8.89 -0.12 9.02
CA ILE A 69 8.19 0.42 10.19
C ILE A 69 9.16 1.09 11.14
N PHE A 70 8.72 2.19 11.74
CA PHE A 70 9.44 2.91 12.79
C PHE A 70 8.66 2.78 14.09
N THR A 71 9.30 2.17 15.08
CA THR A 71 8.69 1.83 16.37
C THR A 71 9.70 2.01 17.50
N GLU A 72 9.19 2.35 18.69
CA GLU A 72 9.98 2.32 19.94
C GLU A 72 9.90 0.94 20.63
N SER A 73 9.06 0.04 20.12
CA SER A 73 8.92 -1.35 20.59
C SER A 73 9.88 -2.30 19.85
N GLY A 74 10.01 -3.54 20.32
CA GLY A 74 10.79 -4.56 19.63
C GLY A 74 10.19 -4.91 18.26
N PHE A 75 11.02 -4.93 17.21
CA PHE A 75 10.58 -5.26 15.85
C PHE A 75 9.96 -6.66 15.74
N GLU A 76 10.56 -7.66 16.40
CA GLU A 76 10.13 -9.05 16.30
C GLU A 76 8.69 -9.27 16.80
N ASP A 77 8.25 -8.48 17.78
CA ASP A 77 6.88 -8.55 18.33
C ASP A 77 5.83 -8.04 17.33
N LEU A 78 6.22 -7.12 16.46
CA LEU A 78 5.34 -6.48 15.47
C LEU A 78 5.43 -7.10 14.09
N ARG A 79 6.56 -7.75 13.76
CA ARG A 79 6.82 -8.34 12.44
C ARG A 79 5.66 -9.20 11.96
N LYS A 80 5.24 -10.18 12.77
CA LYS A 80 4.18 -11.11 12.40
C LYS A 80 2.83 -10.41 12.19
N GLN A 81 2.52 -9.43 13.03
CA GLN A 81 1.28 -8.65 12.92
C GLN A 81 1.27 -7.80 11.65
N VAL A 82 2.40 -7.18 11.30
CA VAL A 82 2.55 -6.45 10.03
C VAL A 82 2.43 -7.39 8.83
N GLU A 83 3.09 -8.55 8.85
CA GLU A 83 2.96 -9.56 7.78
C GLU A 83 1.50 -10.03 7.61
N GLU A 84 0.76 -10.24 8.71
CA GLU A 84 -0.67 -10.58 8.68
C GLU A 84 -1.52 -9.46 8.06
N ILE A 85 -1.25 -8.19 8.39
CA ILE A 85 -1.93 -7.04 7.78
C ILE A 85 -1.64 -7.00 6.27
N LEU A 86 -0.37 -7.13 5.85
CA LEU A 86 0.01 -7.12 4.44
C LEU A 86 -0.71 -8.20 3.62
N LEU A 87 -0.72 -9.44 4.14
CA LEU A 87 -1.38 -10.57 3.48
C LEU A 87 -2.91 -10.42 3.44
N ARG A 88 -3.50 -9.94 4.54
CA ARG A 88 -4.94 -9.69 4.60
C ARG A 88 -5.35 -8.60 3.63
N GLU A 89 -4.59 -7.52 3.54
CA GLU A 89 -4.88 -6.43 2.63
C GLU A 89 -4.71 -6.86 1.17
N ILE A 90 -3.60 -7.48 0.78
CA ILE A 90 -3.45 -7.87 -0.63
C ILE A 90 -4.56 -8.82 -1.11
N SER A 91 -5.09 -9.68 -0.24
CA SER A 91 -6.24 -10.55 -0.54
C SER A 91 -7.56 -9.80 -0.81
N ARG A 92 -7.63 -8.52 -0.45
CA ARG A 92 -8.81 -7.64 -0.56
C ARG A 92 -8.62 -6.53 -1.59
N ILE A 93 -7.57 -6.58 -2.41
CA ILE A 93 -7.27 -5.54 -3.39
C ILE A 93 -8.42 -5.31 -4.38
N ASP A 94 -9.19 -6.34 -4.72
CA ASP A 94 -10.34 -6.22 -5.63
C ASP A 94 -11.41 -5.27 -5.06
N GLN A 95 -11.70 -5.37 -3.76
CA GLN A 95 -12.63 -4.46 -3.07
C GLN A 95 -12.10 -3.02 -3.06
N PHE A 96 -10.78 -2.86 -2.95
CA PHE A 96 -10.16 -1.54 -3.03
C PHE A 96 -10.26 -0.96 -4.45
N ILE A 97 -10.08 -1.78 -5.48
CA ILE A 97 -10.21 -1.37 -6.88
C ILE A 97 -11.64 -0.90 -7.17
N GLU A 98 -12.66 -1.60 -6.67
CA GLU A 98 -14.07 -1.17 -6.79
C GLU A 98 -14.26 0.24 -6.21
N ARG A 99 -13.84 0.46 -4.95
CA ARG A 99 -13.90 1.78 -4.30
C ARG A 99 -13.14 2.88 -5.05
N LEU A 100 -12.00 2.51 -5.66
CA LEU A 100 -11.19 3.44 -6.46
C LEU A 100 -11.89 3.82 -7.77
N ILE A 101 -12.60 2.88 -8.41
CA ILE A 101 -13.39 3.11 -9.61
C ILE A 101 -14.59 4.00 -9.30
N ASP A 102 -15.24 3.78 -8.16
CA ASP A 102 -16.38 4.56 -7.68
C ASP A 102 -16.00 5.98 -7.22
N GLY A 103 -14.71 6.30 -7.19
CA GLY A 103 -14.19 7.62 -6.82
C GLY A 103 -14.21 7.91 -5.32
N GLU A 104 -14.44 6.90 -4.48
CA GLU A 104 -14.43 7.02 -3.02
C GLU A 104 -13.02 7.29 -2.46
N VAL A 105 -11.99 6.91 -3.21
CA VAL A 105 -10.59 7.06 -2.81
C VAL A 105 -9.93 8.20 -3.60
N PRO A 106 -9.45 9.27 -2.93
CA PRO A 106 -8.77 10.38 -3.59
C PRO A 106 -7.39 9.97 -4.11
N VAL A 107 -6.99 10.53 -5.26
CA VAL A 107 -5.76 10.13 -6.00
C VAL A 107 -4.72 11.25 -6.15
N TYR A 108 -4.72 12.25 -5.25
CA TYR A 108 -3.91 13.49 -5.34
C TYR A 108 -3.06 13.78 -4.08
#